data_AF-A0AAV8ZKK4-F1
#
_entry.id   AF-A0AAV8ZKK4-F1
#
_cell.length_a   1.000
_cell.length_b   1.000
_cell.length_c   1.000
_cell.angle_alpha   90.00
_cell.angle_beta   90.00
_cell.angle_gamma   90.00
#
_symmetry.space_group_name_H-M   'P 1'
#
loop_
_entity.id
_entity.type
_entity.pdbx_description
1 polymer ?
#
loop_
_entity_poly.entity_id
_entity_poly.type
_entity_poly.pdbx_seq_one_letter_code
_entity_poly.pdbx_strand_id
1 'polypeptide(L)'
;MRRELEKKNAENVIVLLNTDLQGTVNKTASESLLHQKRQKKVILPDDDIKKLNIFLLNKRNKYYKLLTKNFSYDAWIQLARYNLILILLFNRRRPGELERIFLSDYDSLQNISQDENTQIYNQLTKEGKQAADFYLRFSIRSKLARGVPVLIDRHMKECLDLLIRYRQKAEIDSENPYLFARPQTQAKNKNFKYIQASIWLRQYSL
;
A
#
# COMPACT_ATOMS: atom_id res chain seq x y z
N MET A 1 -54.58 31.24 24.12
CA MET A 1 -53.72 30.39 24.97
C MET A 1 -53.68 28.90 24.58
N ARG A 2 -54.68 28.03 24.86
CA ARG A 2 -54.59 26.58 24.49
C ARG A 2 -54.46 26.32 22.98
N ARG A 3 -55.29 26.95 22.15
CA ARG A 3 -55.26 26.77 20.68
C ARG A 3 -53.96 27.26 20.03
N GLU A 4 -53.33 28.30 20.58
CA GLU A 4 -52.04 28.81 20.07
C GLU A 4 -50.89 27.89 20.43
N LEU A 5 -50.94 27.27 21.62
CA LEU A 5 -49.99 26.25 22.03
C LEU A 5 -50.11 25.00 21.14
N GLU A 6 -51.33 24.56 20.84
CA GLU A 6 -51.60 23.45 19.91
C GLU A 6 -51.09 23.74 18.50
N LYS A 7 -51.30 24.95 18.00
CA LYS A 7 -50.78 25.38 16.69
C LYS A 7 -49.26 25.39 16.65
N LYS A 8 -48.61 25.92 17.68
CA LYS A 8 -47.14 25.94 17.82
C LYS A 8 -46.56 24.52 17.92
N ASN A 9 -47.25 23.62 18.62
CA ASN A 9 -46.84 22.21 18.71
C ASN A 9 -46.96 21.50 17.36
N ALA A 10 -48.03 21.75 16.60
CA ALA A 10 -48.18 21.21 15.25
C ALA A 10 -47.07 21.70 14.30
N GLU A 11 -46.74 23.00 14.36
CA GLU A 11 -45.63 23.58 13.58
C GLU A 11 -44.28 22.94 13.94
N ASN A 12 -44.01 22.75 15.24
CA ASN A 12 -42.78 22.08 15.71
C ASN A 12 -42.69 20.62 15.23
N VAL A 13 -43.81 19.88 15.21
CA VAL A 13 -43.84 18.50 14.70
C VAL A 13 -43.53 18.46 13.20
N ILE A 14 -44.06 19.40 12.41
CA ILE A 14 -43.76 19.50 10.97
C ILE A 14 -42.28 19.84 10.75
N VAL A 15 -41.71 20.74 11.54
CA VAL A 15 -40.28 21.08 11.48
C VAL A 15 -39.42 19.85 11.81
N LEU A 16 -39.73 19.14 12.89
CA LEU A 16 -39.04 17.91 13.27
C LEU A 16 -39.14 16.84 12.18
N LEU A 17 -40.34 16.59 11.63
CA LEU A 17 -40.53 15.64 10.54
C LEU A 17 -39.70 16.00 9.32
N ASN A 18 -39.69 17.26 8.88
CA ASN A 18 -38.90 17.68 7.72
C ASN A 18 -37.39 17.55 7.96
N THR A 19 -36.93 17.85 9.17
CA THR A 19 -35.50 17.81 9.53
C THR A 19 -35.02 16.36 9.67
N ASP A 20 -35.79 15.51 10.35
CA ASP A 20 -35.44 14.11 10.61
C ASP A 20 -35.61 13.21 9.39
N LEU A 21 -36.64 13.44 8.56
CA LEU A 21 -36.82 12.69 7.31
C LEU A 21 -35.70 13.02 6.33
N GLN A 22 -35.31 14.29 6.18
CA GLN A 22 -34.22 14.65 5.27
C GLN A 22 -32.85 14.18 5.75
N GLY A 23 -32.59 14.18 7.05
CA GLY A 23 -31.31 13.73 7.61
C GLY A 23 -31.21 12.21 7.73
N THR A 24 -32.15 11.60 8.45
CA THR A 24 -32.06 10.20 8.87
C THR A 24 -32.46 9.24 7.75
N VAL A 25 -33.58 9.47 7.07
CA VAL A 25 -34.04 8.55 6.01
C VAL A 25 -33.11 8.56 4.81
N ASN A 26 -32.64 9.74 4.37
CA ASN A 26 -31.67 9.82 3.27
C ASN A 26 -30.33 9.18 3.62
N LYS A 27 -29.86 9.34 4.88
CA LYS A 27 -28.65 8.70 5.37
C LYS A 27 -28.81 7.17 5.40
N THR A 28 -29.88 6.66 6.01
CA THR A 28 -30.17 5.22 6.08
C THR A 28 -30.38 4.61 4.70
N ALA A 29 -31.05 5.30 3.78
CA ALA A 29 -31.21 4.88 2.39
C ALA A 29 -29.85 4.83 1.67
N SER A 30 -29.01 5.86 1.84
CA SER A 30 -27.66 5.91 1.26
C SER A 30 -26.75 4.82 1.82
N GLU A 31 -26.78 4.58 3.14
CA GLU A 31 -26.05 3.52 3.80
C GLU A 31 -26.53 2.13 3.33
N SER A 32 -27.84 1.95 3.15
CA SER A 32 -28.43 0.72 2.63
C SER A 32 -28.02 0.45 1.17
N LEU A 33 -28.06 1.48 0.31
CA LEU A 33 -27.56 1.38 -1.07
C LEU A 33 -26.06 1.07 -1.12
N LEU A 34 -25.26 1.71 -0.26
CA LEU A 34 -23.83 1.41 -0.11
C LEU A 34 -23.60 -0.01 0.43
N HIS A 35 -24.45 -0.49 1.33
CA HIS A 35 -24.40 -1.84 1.85
C HIS A 35 -24.71 -2.87 0.76
N GLN A 36 -25.77 -2.67 -0.02
CA GLN A 36 -26.09 -3.51 -1.18
C GLN A 36 -24.97 -3.50 -2.24
N LYS A 37 -24.40 -2.34 -2.55
CA LYS A 37 -23.23 -2.24 -3.45
C LYS A 37 -22.02 -3.03 -2.92
N ARG A 38 -21.78 -3.01 -1.60
CA ARG A 38 -20.71 -3.78 -0.95
C ARG A 38 -20.96 -5.29 -0.94
N GLN A 39 -22.23 -5.70 -0.82
CA GLN A 39 -22.61 -7.12 -0.81
C GLN A 39 -22.69 -7.75 -2.20
N LYS A 40 -22.59 -6.96 -3.28
CA LYS A 40 -22.53 -7.48 -4.64
C LYS A 40 -21.39 -8.50 -4.74
N LYS A 41 -21.73 -9.75 -5.06
CA LYS A 41 -20.75 -10.83 -5.25
C LYS A 41 -19.87 -10.50 -6.45
N VAL A 42 -18.62 -10.12 -6.18
CA VAL A 42 -17.59 -9.91 -7.21
C VAL A 42 -16.84 -11.23 -7.36
N ILE A 43 -16.88 -11.81 -8.56
CA ILE A 43 -16.03 -12.94 -8.92
C ILE A 43 -14.63 -12.37 -9.16
N LEU A 44 -13.64 -12.86 -8.41
CA LEU A 44 -12.26 -12.43 -8.57
C LEU A 44 -11.63 -13.12 -9.80
N PRO A 45 -10.94 -12.39 -10.68
CA PRO A 45 -10.28 -12.98 -11.84
C PRO A 45 -8.97 -13.66 -11.41
N ASP A 46 -9.01 -14.98 -11.19
CA ASP A 46 -7.82 -15.74 -10.74
C ASP A 46 -6.73 -15.81 -11.83
N ASP A 47 -7.11 -16.07 -13.07
CA ASP A 47 -6.15 -16.20 -14.18
C ASP A 47 -5.40 -14.92 -14.48
N ASP A 48 -6.07 -13.77 -14.41
CA ASP A 48 -5.45 -12.49 -14.72
C ASP A 48 -4.46 -12.07 -13.64
N ILE A 49 -4.74 -12.39 -12.37
CA ILE A 49 -3.79 -12.18 -11.27
C ILE A 49 -2.53 -13.02 -11.47
N LYS A 50 -2.68 -14.29 -11.88
CA LYS A 50 -1.55 -15.17 -12.19
C LYS A 50 -0.72 -14.64 -13.36
N LYS A 51 -1.37 -14.26 -14.46
CA LYS A 51 -0.70 -13.67 -15.64
C LYS A 51 0.05 -12.39 -15.27
N LEU A 52 -0.58 -11.50 -14.50
CA LEU A 52 0.05 -10.28 -14.02
C LEU A 52 1.27 -10.59 -13.15
N ASN A 53 1.16 -11.51 -12.20
CA ASN A 53 2.27 -11.87 -11.33
C ASN A 53 3.47 -12.42 -12.13
N ILE A 54 3.23 -13.36 -13.03
CA ILE A 54 4.27 -13.94 -13.91
C ILE A 54 4.94 -12.83 -14.75
N PHE A 55 4.13 -11.94 -15.34
CA PHE A 55 4.65 -10.82 -16.12
C PHE A 55 5.55 -9.90 -15.28
N LEU A 56 5.10 -9.50 -14.08
CA LEU A 56 5.85 -8.63 -13.18
C LEU A 56 7.17 -9.29 -12.72
N LEU A 57 7.15 -10.58 -12.37
CA LEU A 57 8.33 -11.35 -11.99
C LEU A 57 9.37 -11.39 -13.12
N ASN A 58 8.92 -11.67 -14.35
CA ASN A 58 9.79 -11.72 -15.53
C ASN A 58 10.43 -10.36 -15.82
N LYS A 59 9.65 -9.28 -15.76
CA LYS A 59 10.17 -7.91 -15.95
C LYS A 59 11.15 -7.52 -14.84
N ARG A 60 10.80 -7.74 -13.58
CA ARG A 60 11.69 -7.50 -12.43
C ARG A 60 13.02 -8.21 -12.60
N ASN A 61 13.01 -9.50 -12.94
CA ASN A 61 14.23 -10.29 -13.15
C ASN A 61 15.08 -9.79 -14.31
N LYS A 62 14.45 -9.37 -15.42
CA LYS A 62 15.15 -8.76 -16.56
C LYS A 62 15.90 -7.50 -16.13
N TYR A 63 15.23 -6.56 -15.45
CA TYR A 63 15.83 -5.29 -15.04
C TYR A 63 16.85 -5.45 -13.90
N TYR A 64 16.63 -6.39 -12.99
CA TYR A 64 17.61 -6.74 -11.96
C TYR A 64 18.93 -7.20 -12.61
N LYS A 65 18.87 -8.15 -13.55
CA LYS A 65 20.06 -8.62 -14.29
C LYS A 65 20.75 -7.54 -15.11
N LEU A 66 19.98 -6.58 -15.64
CA LEU A 66 20.54 -5.46 -16.40
C LEU A 66 21.30 -4.51 -15.48
N LEU A 67 20.70 -4.18 -14.34
CA LEU A 67 21.25 -3.24 -13.36
C LEU A 67 22.44 -3.81 -12.57
N THR A 68 22.49 -5.13 -12.38
CA THR A 68 23.65 -5.78 -11.76
C THR A 68 24.88 -5.78 -12.66
N LYS A 69 24.71 -5.80 -13.99
CA LYS A 69 25.82 -5.74 -14.96
C LYS A 69 26.37 -4.33 -15.10
N ASN A 70 25.49 -3.35 -15.33
CA ASN A 70 25.89 -1.95 -15.43
C ASN A 70 24.74 -1.05 -14.95
N PHE A 71 25.11 0.10 -14.37
CA PHE A 71 24.12 1.08 -13.97
C PHE A 71 23.46 1.70 -15.21
N SER A 72 22.13 1.70 -15.22
CA SER A 72 21.31 2.43 -16.17
C SER A 72 20.11 3.00 -15.42
N TYR A 73 19.84 4.29 -15.58
CA TYR A 73 18.73 4.95 -14.90
C TYR A 73 17.37 4.36 -15.29
N ASP A 74 17.17 4.03 -16.59
CA ASP A 74 15.94 3.34 -17.02
C ASP A 74 15.81 1.97 -16.33
N ALA A 75 16.90 1.19 -16.29
CA ALA A 75 16.87 -0.10 -15.62
C ALA A 75 16.55 0.03 -14.11
N TRP A 76 17.12 1.04 -13.46
CA TRP A 76 16.90 1.34 -12.04
C TRP A 76 15.45 1.72 -11.77
N ILE A 77 14.88 2.66 -12.53
CA ILE A 77 13.49 3.11 -12.30
C ILE A 77 12.49 2.00 -12.62
N GLN A 78 12.74 1.20 -13.66
CA GLN A 78 11.86 0.07 -14.01
C GLN A 78 11.93 -1.02 -12.94
N LEU A 79 13.13 -1.37 -12.45
CA LEU A 79 13.29 -2.31 -11.34
C LEU A 79 12.50 -1.84 -10.11
N ALA A 80 12.61 -0.56 -9.75
CA ALA A 80 11.89 0.03 -8.64
C ALA A 80 10.37 -0.08 -8.80
N ARG A 81 9.84 0.22 -9.99
CA ARG A 81 8.41 0.10 -10.30
C ARG A 81 7.89 -1.32 -10.18
N TYR A 82 8.56 -2.27 -10.86
CA TYR A 82 8.12 -3.67 -10.84
C TYR A 82 8.24 -4.29 -9.45
N ASN A 83 9.32 -3.98 -8.71
CA ASN A 83 9.48 -4.47 -7.35
C ASN A 83 8.42 -3.90 -6.39
N LEU A 84 8.12 -2.59 -6.49
CA LEU A 84 7.04 -1.95 -5.72
C LEU A 84 5.68 -2.62 -5.97
N ILE A 85 5.34 -2.89 -7.23
CA ILE A 85 4.06 -3.54 -7.57
C ILE A 85 4.03 -4.99 -7.07
N LEU A 86 5.15 -5.73 -7.15
CA LEU A 86 5.23 -7.08 -6.60
C LEU A 86 5.01 -7.10 -5.08
N ILE A 87 5.64 -6.17 -4.34
CA ILE A 87 5.43 -6.05 -2.89
C ILE A 87 3.97 -5.69 -2.59
N LEU A 88 3.36 -4.81 -3.39
CA LEU A 88 1.95 -4.45 -3.28
C LEU A 88 1.01 -5.62 -3.50
N LEU A 89 1.26 -6.41 -4.56
CA LEU A 89 0.46 -7.58 -4.90
C LEU A 89 0.59 -8.65 -3.83
N PHE A 90 1.82 -8.90 -3.35
CA PHE A 90 2.10 -9.90 -2.32
C PHE A 90 1.44 -9.55 -0.98
N ASN A 91 1.54 -8.30 -0.54
CA ASN A 91 0.97 -7.87 0.74
C ASN A 91 -0.52 -7.47 0.64
N ARG A 92 -1.11 -7.44 -0.57
CA ARG A 92 -2.49 -6.99 -0.84
C ARG A 92 -2.82 -5.64 -0.19
N ARG A 93 -1.85 -4.71 -0.20
CA ARG A 93 -1.96 -3.40 0.47
C ARG A 93 -2.54 -2.34 -0.44
N ARG A 94 -2.88 -1.17 0.15
CA ARG A 94 -3.23 0.00 -0.65
C ARG A 94 -1.96 0.63 -1.22
N PRO A 95 -1.97 1.10 -2.49
CA PRO A 95 -0.80 1.72 -3.11
C PRO A 95 -0.16 2.81 -2.25
N GLY A 96 -0.98 3.70 -1.68
CA GLY A 96 -0.49 4.83 -0.88
C GLY A 96 0.22 4.49 0.43
N GLU A 97 0.14 3.24 0.91
CA GLU A 97 0.88 2.74 2.08
C GLU A 97 2.32 2.36 1.69
N LEU A 98 2.49 1.67 0.55
CA LEU A 98 3.82 1.16 0.12
C LEU A 98 4.61 2.18 -0.71
N GLU A 99 3.94 3.06 -1.45
CA GLU A 99 4.59 4.13 -2.22
C GLU A 99 5.41 5.09 -1.33
N ARG A 100 5.05 5.17 -0.04
CA ARG A 100 5.62 6.11 0.94
C ARG A 100 6.53 5.45 1.98
N ILE A 101 7.00 4.23 1.72
CA ILE A 101 7.96 3.55 2.60
C ILE A 101 9.22 4.39 2.74
N PHE A 102 9.68 4.60 3.96
CA PHE A 102 10.95 5.25 4.23
C PHE A 102 12.12 4.25 4.29
N LEU A 103 13.34 4.75 4.07
CA LEU A 103 14.56 3.99 4.30
C LEU A 103 14.65 3.54 5.76
N SER A 104 14.30 4.42 6.71
CA SER A 104 14.27 4.10 8.15
C SER A 104 13.27 2.99 8.50
N ASP A 105 12.16 2.88 7.76
CA ASP A 105 11.22 1.76 7.96
C ASP A 105 11.86 0.45 7.51
N TYR A 106 12.61 0.49 6.41
CA TYR A 106 13.33 -0.67 5.89
C TYR A 106 14.52 -1.08 6.77
N ASP A 107 15.18 -0.15 7.46
CA ASP A 107 16.24 -0.46 8.43
C ASP A 107 15.73 -1.29 9.61
N SER A 108 14.41 -1.28 9.86
CA SER A 108 13.74 -2.13 10.86
C SER A 108 13.44 -3.55 10.37
N LEU A 109 14.09 -4.00 9.27
CA LEU A 109 13.90 -5.34 8.72
C LEU A 109 14.30 -6.41 9.74
N GLN A 110 13.38 -7.31 10.02
CA GLN A 110 13.52 -8.39 10.97
C GLN A 110 13.27 -9.72 10.27
N ASN A 111 14.01 -10.74 10.69
CA ASN A 111 13.75 -12.11 10.34
C ASN A 111 13.18 -12.84 11.57
N ILE A 112 12.14 -13.66 11.37
CA ILE A 112 11.68 -14.55 12.44
C ILE A 112 12.47 -15.84 12.28
N SER A 113 13.74 -15.81 12.69
CA SER A 113 14.61 -16.98 12.66
C SER A 113 14.79 -17.57 14.05
N GLN A 114 15.34 -18.78 14.09
CA GLN A 114 15.73 -19.43 15.34
C GLN A 114 16.76 -18.60 16.13
N ASP A 115 17.60 -17.81 15.44
CA ASP A 115 18.69 -17.03 16.03
C ASP A 115 18.23 -15.66 16.56
N GLU A 116 17.28 -15.01 15.88
CA GLU A 116 16.80 -13.67 16.27
C GLU A 116 15.60 -13.72 17.23
N ASN A 117 14.72 -14.71 17.08
CA ASN A 117 13.41 -14.74 17.74
C ASN A 117 13.04 -16.14 18.24
N THR A 118 13.95 -16.81 18.94
CA THR A 118 13.86 -18.23 19.33
C THR A 118 12.54 -18.61 20.02
N GLN A 119 12.04 -17.77 20.93
CA GLN A 119 10.79 -18.03 21.66
C GLN A 119 9.56 -18.04 20.74
N ILE A 120 9.46 -17.03 19.86
CA ILE A 120 8.35 -16.91 18.91
C ILE A 120 8.48 -18.01 17.85
N TYR A 121 9.69 -18.23 17.33
CA TYR A 121 9.97 -19.25 16.32
C TYR A 121 9.59 -20.65 16.80
N ASN A 122 9.90 -20.99 18.05
CA ASN A 122 9.58 -22.30 18.61
C ASN A 122 8.08 -22.55 18.79
N GLN A 123 7.27 -21.49 18.92
CA GLN A 123 5.81 -21.58 19.00
C GLN A 123 5.15 -21.76 17.63
N LEU A 124 5.88 -21.54 16.52
CA LEU A 124 5.33 -21.69 15.18
C LEU A 124 5.13 -23.17 14.81
N THR A 125 4.11 -23.43 13.99
CA THR A 125 3.94 -24.73 13.33
C THR A 125 5.08 -24.98 12.33
N LYS A 126 5.21 -26.21 11.83
CA LYS A 126 6.24 -26.56 10.83
C LYS A 126 6.14 -25.66 9.58
N GLU A 127 4.93 -25.39 9.12
CA GLU A 127 4.64 -24.51 7.99
C GLU A 127 4.95 -23.06 8.33
N GLY A 128 4.64 -22.64 9.57
CA GLY A 128 4.97 -21.31 10.08
C GLY A 128 6.47 -21.05 10.12
N LYS A 129 7.27 -22.04 10.55
CA LYS A 129 8.73 -22.00 10.54
C LYS A 129 9.29 -21.87 9.12
N GLN A 130 8.81 -22.69 8.19
CA GLN A 130 9.19 -22.60 6.78
C GLN A 130 8.89 -21.22 6.18
N ALA A 131 7.73 -20.64 6.49
CA ALA A 131 7.38 -19.30 6.04
C ALA A 131 8.28 -18.24 6.68
N ALA A 132 8.57 -18.37 7.98
CA ALA A 132 9.42 -17.47 8.72
C ALA A 132 10.86 -17.45 8.19
N ASP A 133 11.41 -18.60 7.78
CA ASP A 133 12.74 -18.69 7.16
C ASP A 133 12.79 -18.07 5.75
N PHE A 134 11.64 -18.00 5.07
CA PHE A 134 11.56 -17.55 3.68
C PHE A 134 11.27 -16.05 3.56
N TYR A 135 10.48 -15.48 4.47
CA TYR A 135 10.01 -14.11 4.41
C TYR A 135 10.62 -13.24 5.51
N LEU A 136 10.98 -12.01 5.14
CA LEU A 136 11.39 -10.97 6.06
C LEU A 136 10.25 -9.99 6.28
N ARG A 137 10.28 -9.28 7.40
CA ARG A 137 9.24 -8.32 7.78
C ARG A 137 9.86 -7.00 8.20
N PHE A 138 9.26 -5.89 7.79
CA PHE A 138 9.48 -4.58 8.40
C PHE A 138 8.14 -3.89 8.69
N SER A 139 8.15 -2.82 9.49
CA SER A 139 6.93 -2.12 9.90
C SER A 139 6.87 -0.72 9.30
N ILE A 140 5.73 -0.37 8.70
CA ILE A 140 5.49 0.95 8.08
C ILE A 140 4.41 1.72 8.82
N ARG A 141 4.46 3.05 8.76
CA ARG A 141 3.44 3.91 9.39
C ARG A 141 2.16 3.96 8.57
N SER A 142 1.02 3.64 9.20
CA SER A 142 -0.32 3.82 8.62
C SER A 142 -0.98 5.15 9.01
N LYS A 143 -2.14 5.46 8.40
CA LYS A 143 -2.93 6.70 8.60
C LYS A 143 -3.28 7.00 10.07
N LEU A 144 -3.40 5.97 10.92
CA LEU A 144 -3.73 6.11 12.35
C LEU A 144 -2.51 5.91 13.26
N ALA A 145 -1.29 6.17 12.75
CA ALA A 145 -0.02 5.95 13.45
C ALA A 145 0.23 4.50 13.92
N ARG A 146 -0.61 3.54 13.50
CA ARG A 146 -0.38 2.12 13.77
C ARG A 146 0.71 1.61 12.84
N GLY A 147 1.69 0.91 13.40
CA GLY A 147 2.69 0.16 12.64
C GLY A 147 2.02 -1.02 11.92
N VAL A 148 2.28 -1.11 10.62
CA VAL A 148 1.70 -2.14 9.76
C VAL A 148 2.82 -3.00 9.19
N PRO A 149 2.76 -4.34 9.35
CA PRO A 149 3.79 -5.21 8.81
C PRO A 149 3.71 -5.32 7.29
N VAL A 150 4.88 -5.27 6.66
CA VAL A 150 5.11 -5.58 5.25
C VAL A 150 6.04 -6.78 5.20
N LEU A 151 5.60 -7.84 4.53
CA LEU A 151 6.36 -9.04 4.25
C LEU A 151 7.03 -8.92 2.89
N ILE A 152 8.28 -9.35 2.80
CA ILE A 152 9.03 -9.42 1.55
C ILE A 152 9.78 -10.74 1.47
N ASP A 153 9.92 -11.27 0.26
CA ASP A 153 10.81 -12.41 0.02
C ASP A 153 12.27 -11.95 -0.15
N ARG A 154 13.19 -12.91 -0.19
CA ARG A 154 14.62 -12.64 -0.37
C ARG A 154 14.95 -11.93 -1.67
N HIS A 155 14.25 -12.22 -2.76
CA HIS A 155 14.51 -11.58 -4.04
C HIS A 155 14.01 -10.14 -4.09
N MET A 156 12.87 -9.85 -3.47
CA MET A 156 12.39 -8.50 -3.26
C MET A 156 13.42 -7.72 -2.45
N LYS A 157 13.96 -8.33 -1.38
CA LYS A 157 15.04 -7.75 -0.58
C LYS A 157 16.27 -7.41 -1.43
N GLU A 158 16.80 -8.36 -2.20
CA GLU A 158 17.94 -8.15 -3.10
C GLU A 158 17.71 -6.97 -4.07
N CYS A 159 16.48 -6.85 -4.60
CA CYS A 159 16.12 -5.73 -5.45
C CYS A 159 16.09 -4.41 -4.68
N LEU A 160 15.55 -4.38 -3.47
CA LEU A 160 15.54 -3.18 -2.61
C LEU A 160 16.98 -2.75 -2.27
N ASP A 161 17.83 -3.69 -1.85
CA ASP A 161 19.25 -3.43 -1.55
C ASP A 161 19.98 -2.83 -2.76
N LEU A 162 19.74 -3.39 -3.96
CA LEU A 162 20.33 -2.89 -5.20
C LEU A 162 19.85 -1.48 -5.55
N LEU A 163 18.57 -1.19 -5.33
CA LEU A 163 18.00 0.14 -5.55
C LEU A 163 18.63 1.17 -4.59
N ILE A 164 18.76 0.81 -3.31
CA ILE A 164 19.37 1.67 -2.28
C ILE A 164 20.83 1.96 -2.63
N ARG A 165 21.61 0.93 -3.01
CA ARG A 165 23.01 1.07 -3.41
C ARG A 165 23.21 2.07 -4.57
N TYR A 166 22.28 2.09 -5.53
CA TYR A 166 22.39 2.94 -6.71
C TYR A 166 21.66 4.29 -6.60
N ARG A 167 21.12 4.67 -5.42
CA ARG A 167 20.43 5.96 -5.24
C ARG A 167 21.24 7.16 -5.69
N GLN A 168 22.52 7.22 -5.30
CA GLN A 168 23.39 8.34 -5.66
C GLN A 168 23.62 8.42 -7.17
N LYS A 169 23.82 7.27 -7.84
CA LYS A 169 23.97 7.20 -9.30
C LYS A 169 22.68 7.55 -10.05
N ALA A 170 21.53 7.34 -9.40
CA ALA A 170 20.21 7.71 -9.92
C ALA A 170 19.83 9.17 -9.62
N GLU A 171 20.79 9.99 -9.17
CA GLU A 171 20.61 11.42 -8.89
C GLU A 171 19.49 11.69 -7.87
N ILE A 172 19.33 10.76 -6.92
CA ILE A 172 18.42 10.93 -5.80
C ILE A 172 19.10 11.78 -4.72
N ASP A 173 18.43 12.85 -4.31
CA ASP A 173 18.83 13.68 -3.17
C ASP A 173 19.05 12.81 -1.92
N SER A 174 20.17 13.01 -1.22
CA SER A 174 20.52 12.28 0.00
C SER A 174 19.50 12.49 1.12
N GLU A 175 18.84 13.66 1.13
CA GLU A 175 17.81 13.99 2.12
C GLU A 175 16.45 13.35 1.81
N ASN A 176 16.27 12.73 0.63
CA ASN A 176 15.01 12.07 0.27
C ASN A 176 14.83 10.80 1.10
N PRO A 177 13.80 10.73 1.98
CA PRO A 177 13.65 9.61 2.90
C PRO A 177 12.98 8.39 2.25
N TYR A 178 12.35 8.56 1.08
CA TYR A 178 11.55 7.49 0.46
C TYR A 178 12.42 6.40 -0.13
N LEU A 179 12.10 5.13 0.13
CA LEU A 179 12.79 4.00 -0.48
C LEU A 179 12.61 4.02 -2.00
N PHE A 180 11.37 4.15 -2.47
CA PHE A 180 11.04 4.27 -3.89
C PHE A 180 11.10 5.72 -4.37
N ALA A 181 12.25 6.38 -4.16
CA ALA A 181 12.45 7.78 -4.55
C ALA A 181 12.48 7.97 -6.07
N ARG A 182 12.22 9.21 -6.51
CA ARG A 182 12.42 9.67 -7.89
C ARG A 182 13.30 10.91 -7.90
N PRO A 183 14.19 11.08 -8.89
CA PRO A 183 14.99 12.29 -9.01
C PRO A 183 14.07 13.47 -9.28
N GLN A 184 14.44 14.62 -8.73
CA GLN A 184 13.70 15.86 -8.89
C GLN A 184 14.63 16.91 -9.49
N THR A 185 14.19 17.52 -10.59
CA THR A 185 15.04 18.40 -11.39
C THR A 185 15.33 19.72 -10.70
N GLN A 186 14.45 20.22 -9.81
CA GLN A 186 14.71 21.33 -8.87
C GLN A 186 13.76 21.25 -7.66
N ALA A 187 14.31 21.14 -6.45
CA ALA A 187 13.55 21.17 -5.20
C ALA A 187 13.42 22.62 -4.69
N LYS A 188 12.53 23.41 -5.29
CA LYS A 188 12.20 24.74 -4.72
C LYS A 188 11.49 24.66 -3.37
N ASN A 189 10.94 23.49 -3.03
CA ASN A 189 10.31 23.16 -1.75
C ASN A 189 10.69 21.71 -1.38
N LYS A 190 10.83 21.39 -0.09
CA LYS A 190 11.18 20.06 0.49
C LYS A 190 10.17 18.91 0.20
N ASN A 191 9.49 18.93 -0.95
CA ASN A 191 8.50 17.95 -1.36
C ASN A 191 9.16 16.84 -2.17
N PHE A 192 9.88 15.95 -1.49
CA PHE A 192 10.55 14.81 -2.10
C PHE A 192 9.59 13.96 -2.94
N LYS A 193 10.06 13.55 -4.12
CA LYS A 193 9.29 12.72 -5.06
C LYS A 193 9.56 11.24 -4.82
N TYR A 194 8.53 10.45 -5.02
CA TYR A 194 8.54 8.99 -4.95
C TYR A 194 7.73 8.39 -6.10
N ILE A 195 7.89 7.09 -6.33
CA ILE A 195 7.19 6.34 -7.37
C ILE A 195 5.75 6.09 -6.92
N GLN A 196 4.80 6.50 -7.75
CA GLN A 196 3.37 6.28 -7.50
C GLN A 196 2.91 4.99 -8.20
N ALA A 197 2.81 3.91 -7.44
CA ALA A 197 2.29 2.61 -7.90
C ALA A 197 0.90 2.72 -8.51
N SER A 198 0.02 3.56 -7.97
CA SER A 198 -1.32 3.80 -8.50
C SER A 198 -1.34 4.32 -9.94
N ILE A 199 -0.42 5.24 -10.30
CA ILE A 199 -0.28 5.73 -11.68
C ILE A 199 0.25 4.62 -12.58
N TRP A 200 1.20 3.84 -12.07
CA TRP A 200 1.82 2.77 -12.84
C TRP A 200 0.87 1.62 -13.12
N LEU A 201 0.06 1.22 -12.14
CA LEU A 201 -0.94 0.17 -12.30
C LEU A 201 -2.02 0.53 -13.31
N ARG A 202 -2.36 1.83 -13.46
CA ARG A 202 -3.30 2.28 -14.50
C ARG A 202 -2.82 2.01 -15.91
N GLN A 203 -1.52 1.85 -16.14
CA GLN A 203 -1.01 1.46 -17.47
C GLN A 203 -1.42 0.04 -17.86
N TYR A 204 -1.84 -0.76 -16.88
CA TYR A 204 -2.28 -2.15 -17.06
C TYR A 204 -3.78 -2.32 -16.81
N SER A 205 -4.51 -1.24 -16.50
CA SER A 205 -5.99 -1.27 -16.51
C SER A 205 -6.49 -0.95 -17.90
N LEU A 206 -7.13 -1.94 -18.53
CA LEU A 206 -7.88 -1.78 -19.79
C LEU A 206 -9.10 -0.88 -19.57
#